data_AF-A0A7V3D5E6-F1
#
_entry.id   AF-A0A7V3D5E6-F1
#
_cell.length_a   1.000
_cell.length_b   1.000
_cell.length_c   1.000
_cell.angle_alpha   90.00
_cell.angle_beta   90.00
_cell.angle_gamma   90.00
#
_symmetry.space_group_name_H-M   'P 1'
#
loop_
_entity.id
_entity.type
_entity.pdbx_description
1 polymer ?
#
loop_
_entity_poly.entity_id
_entity_poly.type
_entity_poly.pdbx_seq_one_letter_code
_entity_poly.pdbx_strand_id
1 'polypeptide(L)'
;GRANLLCVPSVKTVVGARCGDGLSCPGGQVCDREDATCSPDPPGVCVVTPTICIGIFDPVCGCDSVTYPNDCERLRAGVTLAHRGPCP
;
A
#
# COMPACT_ATOMS: atom_id res chain seq x y z
N GLY A 1 -5.79 -7.99 23.01
CA GLY A 1 -6.44 -7.40 21.82
C GLY A 1 -5.44 -6.53 21.09
N ARG A 2 -5.51 -6.53 19.75
CA ARG A 2 -4.58 -5.93 18.75
C ARG A 2 -3.69 -6.94 18.04
N ALA A 3 -4.24 -7.55 16.98
CA ALA A 3 -3.50 -8.07 15.84
C ALA A 3 -4.46 -8.08 14.65
N ASN A 4 -4.56 -6.95 13.93
CA ASN A 4 -5.32 -6.89 12.68
C ASN A 4 -4.42 -7.49 11.58
N LEU A 5 -4.58 -8.80 11.36
CA LEU A 5 -3.80 -9.66 10.46
C LEU A 5 -4.24 -9.49 8.97
N LEU A 6 -4.31 -8.26 8.47
CA LEU A 6 -4.81 -7.96 7.11
C LEU A 6 -3.75 -7.36 6.19
N CYS A 7 -2.62 -8.03 6.12
CA CYS A 7 -1.78 -8.24 4.94
C CYS A 7 -0.72 -9.20 5.46
N VAL A 8 -0.83 -10.50 5.22
CA VAL A 8 0.15 -11.46 5.79
C VAL A 8 1.31 -11.60 4.81
N PRO A 9 2.49 -10.99 5.05
CA PRO A 9 3.72 -11.57 4.53
C PRO A 9 4.06 -12.71 5.49
N SER A 10 3.64 -13.94 5.18
CA SER A 10 4.05 -15.07 6.03
C SER A 10 5.56 -15.29 6.05
N VAL A 11 6.36 -14.64 5.19
CA VAL A 11 7.80 -14.52 5.40
C VAL A 11 8.29 -13.20 4.79
N LYS A 12 8.91 -12.33 5.61
CA LYS A 12 9.72 -11.18 5.17
C LYS A 12 10.71 -11.65 4.10
N THR A 13 10.42 -11.43 2.82
CA THR A 13 11.33 -11.86 1.74
C THR A 13 11.52 -10.69 0.78
N VAL A 14 12.61 -9.96 1.04
CA VAL A 14 13.05 -8.66 0.49
C VAL A 14 12.14 -7.47 0.83
N VAL A 15 11.77 -7.35 2.11
CA VAL A 15 11.10 -6.18 2.70
C VAL A 15 12.16 -5.19 3.19
N GLY A 16 12.05 -3.90 2.85
CA GLY A 16 12.78 -2.83 3.55
C GLY A 16 13.69 -1.93 2.71
N ALA A 17 13.72 -2.07 1.38
CA ALA A 17 14.35 -1.06 0.54
C ALA A 17 13.46 0.20 0.51
N ARG A 18 14.08 1.37 0.67
CA ARG A 18 13.40 2.66 0.50
C ARG A 18 13.09 2.90 -0.96
N CYS A 19 11.93 3.49 -1.20
CA CYS A 19 11.48 4.01 -2.48
C CYS A 19 10.91 5.41 -2.28
N GLY A 20 10.62 6.11 -3.37
CA GLY A 20 10.36 7.55 -3.33
C GLY A 20 11.64 8.37 -3.42
N ASP A 21 11.52 9.69 -3.52
CA ASP A 21 12.63 10.61 -3.78
C ASP A 21 13.49 10.21 -4.99
N GLY A 22 12.83 9.76 -6.07
CA GLY A 22 13.48 9.26 -7.29
C GLY A 22 13.96 7.81 -7.24
N LEU A 23 13.75 7.10 -6.13
CA LEU A 23 14.05 5.68 -6.00
C LEU A 23 12.83 4.83 -6.36
N SER A 24 13.02 3.91 -7.31
CA SER A 24 12.00 2.96 -7.75
C SER A 24 12.25 1.56 -7.20
N CYS A 25 11.18 0.80 -6.97
CA CYS A 25 11.29 -0.59 -6.55
C CYS A 25 11.69 -1.51 -7.74
N PRO A 26 12.45 -2.58 -7.48
CA PRO A 26 12.68 -3.63 -8.46
C PRO A 26 11.38 -4.25 -8.99
N GLY A 27 11.44 -4.92 -10.14
CA GLY A 27 10.28 -5.55 -10.76
C GLY A 27 9.57 -6.54 -9.83
N GLY A 28 8.23 -6.52 -9.86
CA GLY A 28 7.38 -7.33 -8.97
C GLY A 28 7.17 -6.74 -7.57
N GLN A 29 7.64 -5.51 -7.35
CA GLN A 29 7.41 -4.77 -6.12
C GLN A 29 6.73 -3.43 -6.41
N VAL A 30 6.00 -2.95 -5.41
CA VAL A 30 5.34 -1.65 -5.40
C VAL A 30 5.84 -0.86 -4.19
N CYS A 31 5.91 0.46 -4.35
CA CYS A 31 6.29 1.33 -3.25
C CYS A 31 5.08 1.57 -2.35
N ASP A 32 5.06 0.96 -1.16
CA ASP A 32 4.06 1.23 -0.16
C ASP A 32 4.36 2.54 0.54
N ARG A 33 3.43 3.49 0.38
CA ARG A 33 3.50 4.86 0.86
C ARG A 33 2.27 5.10 1.74
N GLU A 34 2.47 5.09 3.05
CA GLU A 34 1.42 5.38 4.05
C GLU A 34 1.30 6.90 4.35
N ASP A 35 1.77 7.74 3.42
CA ASP A 35 1.91 9.17 3.63
C ASP A 35 0.60 9.93 3.31
N ALA A 36 -0.10 10.36 4.36
CA ALA A 36 -1.40 11.04 4.28
C ALA A 36 -1.37 12.43 3.59
N THR A 37 -0.20 12.85 3.12
CA THR A 37 0.02 14.14 2.48
C THR A 37 -0.16 14.11 0.96
N CYS A 38 -0.37 12.93 0.34
CA CYS A 38 -0.58 12.79 -1.11
C CYS A 38 0.42 13.55 -1.97
N SER A 39 1.68 13.55 -1.53
CA SER A 39 2.78 14.16 -2.25
C SER A 39 3.05 13.42 -3.58
N PRO A 40 3.68 14.05 -4.59
CA PRO A 40 3.93 13.42 -5.89
C PRO A 40 4.86 12.20 -5.86
N ASP A 41 5.88 12.19 -4.98
CA ASP A 41 6.77 11.04 -4.80
C ASP A 41 7.18 10.84 -3.33
N PRO A 42 6.23 10.50 -2.43
CA PRO A 42 6.51 10.34 -1.02
C PRO A 42 7.46 9.16 -0.79
N PRO A 43 8.33 9.26 0.24
CA PRO A 43 9.14 8.13 0.65
C PRO A 43 8.26 6.97 1.10
N GLY A 44 8.72 5.75 0.85
CA GLY A 44 8.01 4.53 1.18
C GLY A 44 8.93 3.34 1.27
N VAL A 45 8.31 2.17 1.36
CA VAL A 45 9.02 0.89 1.43
C VAL A 45 8.58 0.00 0.28
N CYS A 46 9.54 -0.61 -0.41
CA CYS A 46 9.22 -1.60 -1.42
C CYS A 46 8.62 -2.85 -0.77
N VAL A 47 7.43 -3.20 -1.22
CA VAL A 47 6.70 -4.42 -0.86
C VAL A 47 6.38 -5.19 -2.12
N VAL A 48 6.18 -6.51 -2.01
CA VAL A 48 5.78 -7.33 -3.17
C VAL A 48 4.41 -6.85 -3.68
N THR A 49 4.28 -6.65 -4.98
CA THR A 49 3.00 -6.27 -5.59
C THR A 49 1.98 -7.39 -5.35
N PRO A 50 0.84 -7.12 -4.68
CA PRO A 50 -0.15 -8.16 -4.42
C PRO A 50 -0.76 -8.67 -5.73
N THR A 51 -0.69 -9.98 -5.95
CA THR A 51 -1.35 -10.64 -7.10
C THR A 51 -2.74 -11.14 -6.74
N ILE A 52 -2.95 -11.49 -5.47
CA ILE A 52 -4.21 -11.98 -4.93
C ILE A 52 -4.57 -11.15 -3.70
N CYS A 53 -5.75 -10.54 -3.73
CA CYS A 53 -6.34 -9.87 -2.58
C CYS A 53 -7.57 -10.64 -2.14
N ILE A 54 -7.60 -11.01 -0.86
CA ILE A 54 -8.79 -11.60 -0.25
C ILE A 54 -9.89 -10.54 -0.15
N GLY A 55 -11.14 -10.94 -0.36
CA GLY A 55 -12.31 -10.06 -0.36
C GLY A 55 -12.74 -9.60 1.04
N ILE A 56 -11.79 -9.17 1.87
CA ILE A 56 -12.06 -8.59 3.18
C ILE A 56 -12.32 -7.11 2.98
N PHE A 57 -13.45 -6.64 3.51
CA PHE A 57 -13.84 -5.24 3.42
C PHE A 57 -13.26 -4.46 4.61
N ASP A 58 -12.24 -3.66 4.34
CA ASP A 58 -11.56 -2.77 5.28
C ASP A 58 -11.09 -1.51 4.51
N PRO A 59 -12.04 -0.61 4.16
CA PRO A 59 -11.84 0.37 3.11
C PRO A 59 -10.74 1.39 3.43
N VAL A 60 -10.06 1.83 2.38
CA VAL A 60 -9.04 2.89 2.43
C VAL A 60 -9.23 3.89 1.30
N CYS A 61 -8.83 5.14 1.53
CA CYS A 61 -8.85 6.18 0.51
C CYS A 61 -7.45 6.33 -0.11
N GLY A 62 -7.38 6.24 -1.44
CA GLY A 62 -6.18 6.54 -2.21
C GLY A 62 -6.03 8.03 -2.49
N CYS A 63 -4.80 8.46 -2.76
CA CYS A 63 -4.52 9.85 -3.17
C CYS A 63 -5.09 10.23 -4.55
N ASP A 64 -5.58 9.25 -5.30
CA ASP A 64 -6.38 9.42 -6.51
C ASP A 64 -7.87 9.68 -6.21
N SER A 65 -8.24 9.84 -4.94
CA SER A 65 -9.62 10.04 -4.46
C SER A 65 -10.53 8.83 -4.69
N VAL A 66 -9.96 7.64 -4.86
CA VAL A 66 -10.72 6.39 -5.01
C VAL A 66 -10.75 5.63 -3.69
N THR A 67 -11.94 5.15 -3.30
CA THR A 67 -12.07 4.20 -2.19
C THR A 67 -11.76 2.80 -2.67
N TYR A 68 -10.72 2.20 -2.11
CA TYR A 68 -10.40 0.80 -2.31
C TYR A 68 -11.09 -0.04 -1.23
N PRO A 69 -11.62 -1.23 -1.56
CA PRO A 69 -12.32 -2.07 -0.59
C PRO A 69 -11.39 -2.61 0.51
N ASN A 70 -10.08 -2.63 0.26
CA ASN A 70 -9.03 -2.87 1.25
C ASN A 70 -7.67 -2.35 0.77
N ASP A 71 -6.70 -2.34 1.67
CA ASP A 71 -5.34 -1.86 1.39
C ASP A 71 -4.57 -2.72 0.37
N CYS A 72 -4.84 -4.02 0.31
CA CYS A 72 -4.25 -4.90 -0.72
C CYS A 72 -4.64 -4.44 -2.13
N GLU A 73 -5.92 -4.11 -2.32
CA GLU A 73 -6.46 -3.62 -3.58
C GLU A 73 -5.86 -2.25 -3.97
N ARG A 74 -5.64 -1.37 -2.99
CA ARG A 74 -4.91 -0.10 -3.19
C ARG A 74 -3.46 -0.35 -3.62
N LEU A 75 -2.74 -1.23 -2.91
CA LEU A 75 -1.34 -1.57 -3.21
C LEU A 75 -1.19 -2.20 -4.60
N ARG A 76 -2.14 -3.06 -4.99
CA ARG A 76 -2.19 -3.64 -6.34
C ARG A 76 -2.37 -2.59 -7.42
N ALA A 77 -3.09 -1.51 -7.13
CA ALA A 77 -3.22 -0.35 -8.01
C ALA A 77 -2.01 0.59 -7.97
N GLY A 78 -1.06 0.40 -7.04
CA GLY A 78 0.12 1.26 -6.88
C GLY A 78 -0.17 2.67 -6.40
N VAL A 79 -1.30 2.87 -5.73
CA VAL A 79 -1.77 4.18 -5.29
C VAL A 79 -1.31 4.48 -3.87
N THR A 80 -0.78 5.68 -3.62
CA THR A 80 -0.43 6.16 -2.28
C THR A 80 -1.66 6.22 -1.37
N LEU A 81 -1.52 5.80 -0.12
CA LEU A 81 -2.59 5.87 0.87
C LEU A 81 -2.81 7.33 1.28
N ALA A 82 -4.01 7.85 1.07
CA ALA A 82 -4.39 9.16 1.60
C ALA A 82 -4.78 9.05 3.08
N HIS A 83 -5.72 8.15 3.40
CA HIS A 83 -6.08 7.85 4.78
C HIS A 83 -6.82 6.52 4.88
N ARG A 84 -6.93 6.01 6.11
CA ARG A 84 -7.77 4.84 6.42
C ARG A 84 -9.25 5.24 6.41
N GLY A 85 -10.12 4.29 6.05
CA GLY A 85 -11.54 4.55 5.82
C GLY A 85 -11.83 4.96 4.37
N PRO A 86 -13.12 4.98 3.98
CA PRO A 86 -13.53 5.42 2.64
C PRO A 86 -13.24 6.92 2.44
N CYS A 87 -13.08 7.34 1.19
CA CYS A 87 -12.99 8.75 0.85
C CYS A 87 -14.29 9.50 1.23
N PRO A 88 -14.24 10.82 1.49
CA PRO A 88 -15.41 11.65 1.82
C PRO A 88 -16.50 11.67 0.74
#